data_AF-A0A3N4SMN2-F1
#
_entry.id   AF-A0A3N4SMN2-F1
#
_cell.length_a   1.000
_cell.length_b   1.000
_cell.length_c   1.000
_cell.angle_alpha   90.00
_cell.angle_beta   90.00
_cell.angle_gamma   90.00
#
_symmetry.space_group_name_H-M   'P 1'
#
loop_
_entity.id
_entity.type
_entity.pdbx_description
1 polymer ?
#
loop_
_entity_poly.entity_id
_entity_poly.type
_entity_poly.pdbx_seq_one_letter_code
_entity_poly.pdbx_strand_id
1 'polypeptide(L)'
;MAFRHPDGDYTITAMYSVPDDAWYLELDLVAGQRNLVTAIIPDEDPAREPTVCFNPHAPHVEVPYAVMRWFMHQVDEEIRTSRAWMQLRPELVEIIYQLRQEHMGAIGDDTFPHVLAEVRATVPEADLPAVLGAAFGRNPDGTAMDHLQVPQPTDGQRVRT
;
A
#
# COMPACT_ATOMS: atom_id res chain seq x y z
N MET A 1 -1.39 -5.60 4.64
CA MET A 1 -0.24 -6.19 3.92
C MET A 1 0.99 -6.18 4.82
N ALA A 2 2.03 -6.99 4.57
CA ALA A 2 3.27 -6.96 5.37
C ALA A 2 4.51 -7.01 4.46
N PHE A 3 5.45 -6.09 4.68
CA PHE A 3 6.71 -5.98 3.94
C PHE A 3 7.87 -6.27 4.88
N ARG A 4 8.73 -7.25 4.55
CA ARG A 4 9.91 -7.53 5.38
C ARG A 4 11.12 -6.77 4.84
N HIS A 5 11.90 -6.17 5.75
CA HIS A 5 13.19 -5.62 5.40
C HIS A 5 14.13 -6.75 4.95
N PRO A 6 15.03 -6.55 3.96
CA PRO A 6 15.94 -7.58 3.47
C PRO A 6 16.79 -8.24 4.56
N ASP A 7 17.17 -7.49 5.59
CA ASP A 7 17.97 -7.98 6.72
C ASP A 7 17.14 -8.77 7.76
N GLY A 8 15.81 -8.82 7.61
CA GLY A 8 14.92 -9.69 8.38
C GLY A 8 14.46 -9.18 9.76
N ASP A 9 15.15 -8.19 10.34
CA ASP A 9 14.85 -7.72 11.70
C ASP A 9 13.66 -6.74 11.78
N TYR A 10 13.27 -6.14 10.65
CA TYR A 10 12.22 -5.14 10.57
C TYR A 10 11.11 -5.56 9.62
N THR A 11 9.88 -5.21 9.96
CA THR A 11 8.69 -5.44 9.12
C THR A 11 7.86 -4.17 9.08
N ILE A 12 7.22 -3.90 7.95
CA ILE A 12 6.19 -2.88 7.83
C ILE A 12 4.86 -3.59 7.71
N THR A 13 3.91 -3.24 8.56
CA THR A 13 2.53 -3.68 8.44
C THR A 13 1.67 -2.53 7.93
N ALA A 14 0.81 -2.82 6.95
CA ALA A 14 -0.10 -1.85 6.36
C ALA A 14 -1.55 -2.24 6.64
N MET A 15 -2.34 -1.29 7.16
CA MET A 15 -3.73 -1.45 7.54
C MET A 15 -4.54 -0.22 7.13
N TYR A 16 -5.71 -0.43 6.54
CA TYR A 16 -6.65 0.66 6.27
C TYR A 16 -7.54 0.92 7.48
N SER A 17 -7.66 2.19 7.89
CA SER A 17 -8.60 2.64 8.91
C SER A 17 -9.78 3.33 8.24
N VAL A 18 -10.91 2.62 8.16
CA VAL A 18 -12.17 3.20 7.64
C VAL A 18 -12.60 4.46 8.40
N PRO A 19 -12.54 4.51 9.76
CA PRO A 19 -12.94 5.72 10.49
C PRO A 19 -12.09 6.95 10.18
N ASP A 20 -10.80 6.77 9.87
CA ASP A 20 -9.87 7.88 9.64
C ASP A 20 -9.70 8.22 8.16
N ASP A 21 -10.25 7.37 7.29
CA ASP A 21 -10.05 7.36 5.86
C ASP A 21 -8.56 7.44 5.50
N ALA A 22 -7.79 6.50 6.04
CA ALA A 22 -6.34 6.53 5.93
C ALA A 22 -5.69 5.15 5.98
N TRP A 23 -4.58 5.03 5.24
CA TRP A 23 -3.62 3.93 5.39
C TRP A 23 -2.68 4.20 6.56
N TYR A 24 -2.54 3.20 7.41
CA TYR A 24 -1.59 3.13 8.51
C TYR A 24 -0.46 2.19 8.13
N LEU A 25 0.75 2.73 8.03
CA LEU A 25 1.98 1.96 7.82
C LEU A 25 2.78 1.96 9.12
N GLU A 26 2.86 0.81 9.77
CA GLU A 26 3.58 0.63 11.03
C GLU A 26 4.91 -0.07 10.81
N LEU A 27 6.00 0.53 11.28
CA LEU A 27 7.32 -0.08 11.34
C LEU A 27 7.48 -0.87 12.64
N ASP A 28 7.70 -2.17 12.52
CA ASP A 28 7.86 -3.12 13.61
C ASP A 28 9.29 -3.69 13.66
N LEU A 29 9.75 -4.01 14.87
CA LEU A 29 10.92 -4.85 15.11
C LEU A 29 10.44 -6.29 15.39
N VAL A 30 10.91 -7.24 14.58
CA VAL A 30 10.48 -8.66 14.62
C VAL A 30 10.74 -9.31 15.99
N ALA A 31 11.74 -8.82 16.74
CA ALA A 31 12.07 -9.26 18.10
C ALA A 31 11.04 -8.88 19.19
N GLY A 32 9.89 -8.30 18.82
CA GLY A 32 8.73 -8.15 19.71
C GLY A 32 8.37 -6.72 20.09
N GLN A 33 9.10 -5.71 19.62
CA GLN A 33 8.64 -4.31 19.70
C GLN A 33 7.80 -3.97 18.48
N ARG A 34 6.49 -3.83 18.72
CA ARG A 34 5.53 -3.41 17.72
C ARG A 34 5.38 -1.89 17.72
N ASN A 35 5.12 -1.35 16.54
CA ASN A 35 4.81 0.04 16.29
C ASN A 35 5.90 0.96 16.85
N LEU A 36 7.09 0.95 16.23
CA LEU A 36 8.15 1.91 16.50
C LEU A 36 7.81 3.28 15.90
N VAL A 37 7.30 3.24 14.67
CA VAL A 37 6.95 4.40 13.86
C VAL A 37 5.64 4.07 13.14
N THR A 38 4.70 5.00 13.13
CA THR A 38 3.48 4.91 12.34
C THR A 38 3.44 6.06 11.35
N ALA A 39 3.21 5.75 10.08
CA ALA A 39 2.82 6.74 9.06
C ALA A 39 1.31 6.64 8.83
N ILE A 40 0.64 7.79 8.76
CA ILE A 40 -0.81 7.91 8.52
C ILE A 40 -0.99 8.68 7.22
N ILE A 41 -1.62 8.03 6.24
CA ILE A 41 -1.71 8.49 4.86
C ILE A 41 -3.20 8.61 4.50
N PRO A 42 -3.78 9.82 4.51
CA PRO A 42 -5.16 10.05 4.10
C PRO A 42 -5.38 9.62 2.66
N ASP A 43 -6.46 8.89 2.36
CA ASP A 43 -6.69 8.30 1.04
C ASP A 43 -7.62 9.15 0.17
N GLU A 44 -8.87 9.37 0.60
CA GLU A 44 -9.90 10.05 -0.21
C GLU A 44 -9.83 11.58 -0.14
N ASP A 45 -8.97 12.14 0.71
CA ASP A 45 -8.69 13.59 0.78
C ASP A 45 -7.22 13.88 0.42
N PRO A 46 -6.95 14.31 -0.82
CA PRO A 46 -5.59 14.60 -1.26
C PRO A 46 -4.99 15.86 -0.62
N ALA A 47 -5.81 16.73 -0.02
CA ALA A 47 -5.36 17.95 0.63
C ALA A 47 -4.91 17.72 2.09
N ARG A 48 -5.31 16.61 2.71
CA ARG A 48 -4.79 16.22 4.03
C ARG A 48 -3.33 15.74 3.89
N GLU A 49 -2.45 16.33 4.70
CA GLU A 49 -1.04 15.97 4.71
C GLU A 49 -0.82 14.60 5.37
N PRO A 50 -0.03 13.71 4.76
CA PRO A 50 0.49 12.52 5.42
C PRO A 50 1.34 12.90 6.64
N THR A 51 1.25 12.12 7.71
CA THR A 51 2.00 12.37 8.94
C THR A 51 2.75 11.13 9.40
N VAL A 52 3.81 11.33 10.18
CA VAL A 52 4.60 10.25 10.79
C VAL A 52 4.73 10.54 12.28
N CYS A 53 4.47 9.54 13.12
CA CYS A 53 4.65 9.63 14.56
C CYS A 53 5.50 8.46 15.08
N PHE A 54 6.26 8.74 16.13
CA PHE A 54 7.01 7.72 16.87
C PHE A 54 6.19 7.31 18.08
N ASN A 55 6.18 6.02 18.41
CA ASN A 55 5.42 5.54 19.55
C ASN A 55 6.02 6.05 20.86
N PRO A 56 5.32 6.94 21.60
CA PRO A 56 5.88 7.57 22.78
C PRO A 56 5.91 6.63 24.00
N HIS A 57 5.19 5.51 23.94
CA HIS A 57 5.08 4.54 25.02
C HIS A 57 6.05 3.37 24.89
N ALA A 58 6.75 3.27 23.75
CA ALA A 58 7.79 2.27 23.55
C ALA A 58 9.11 2.71 24.18
N PRO A 59 9.97 1.76 24.62
CA PRO A 59 11.37 2.06 24.93
C PRO A 59 12.01 2.83 23.77
N HIS A 60 12.95 3.73 24.08
CA HIS A 60 13.73 4.41 23.06
C HIS A 60 14.50 3.37 22.23
N VAL A 61 14.22 3.32 20.93
CA VAL A 61 14.90 2.45 19.97
C VAL A 61 15.60 3.31 18.94
N GLU A 62 16.89 3.05 18.75
CA GLU A 62 17.63 3.60 17.61
C GLU A 62 17.25 2.82 16.36
N VAL A 63 16.52 3.45 15.44
CA VAL A 63 16.22 2.86 14.13
C VAL A 63 17.37 3.17 13.18
N PRO A 64 18.01 2.15 12.57
CA PRO A 64 19.06 2.38 11.59
C PRO A 64 18.57 3.25 10.43
N TYR A 65 19.40 4.19 9.98
CA TYR A 65 19.04 5.11 8.90
C TYR A 65 18.59 4.40 7.62
N ALA A 66 19.24 3.28 7.26
CA ALA A 66 18.86 2.49 6.09
C ALA A 66 17.43 1.92 6.19
N VAL A 67 17.04 1.45 7.38
CA VAL A 67 15.69 0.95 7.68
C VAL A 67 14.67 2.09 7.62
N MET A 68 15.00 3.24 8.22
CA MET A 68 14.14 4.43 8.14
C MET A 68 13.95 4.88 6.69
N ARG A 69 15.00 4.88 5.86
CA ARG A 69 14.87 5.20 4.43
C ARG A 69 13.99 4.21 3.68
N TRP A 70 14.14 2.92 3.97
CA TRP A 70 13.27 1.90 3.40
C TRP A 70 11.81 2.11 3.81
N PHE A 71 11.54 2.40 5.09
CA PHE A 71 10.21 2.73 5.58
C PHE A 71 9.63 3.96 4.86
N MET A 72 10.39 5.06 4.81
CA MET A 72 9.93 6.28 4.12
C MET A 72 9.71 6.06 2.62
N HIS A 73 10.47 5.18 1.97
CA HIS A 73 10.19 4.79 0.59
C HIS A 73 8.82 4.10 0.47
N GLN A 74 8.48 3.18 1.39
CA GLN A 74 7.15 2.56 1.38
C GLN A 74 6.03 3.58 1.63
N VAL A 75 6.27 4.54 2.52
CA VAL A 75 5.36 5.67 2.75
C VAL A 75 5.16 6.49 1.48
N ASP A 76 6.23 6.81 0.74
CA ASP A 76 6.15 7.55 -0.52
C ASP A 76 5.39 6.76 -1.62
N GLU A 77 5.57 5.45 -1.69
CA GLU A 77 4.81 4.59 -2.61
C GLU A 77 3.32 4.59 -2.30
N GLU A 78 2.97 4.49 -1.02
CA GLU A 78 1.57 4.51 -0.58
C GLU A 78 0.94 5.90 -0.84
N ILE A 79 1.64 6.99 -0.52
CA ILE A 79 1.17 8.35 -0.86
C ILE A 79 0.92 8.47 -2.35
N ARG A 80 1.83 7.97 -3.20
CA ARG A 80 1.66 8.03 -4.65
C ARG A 80 0.41 7.27 -5.09
N THR A 81 0.19 6.10 -4.52
CA THR A 81 -0.98 5.25 -4.82
C THR A 81 -2.27 5.94 -4.41
N SER A 82 -2.37 6.42 -3.16
CA SER A 82 -3.52 7.17 -2.66
C SER A 82 -3.81 8.44 -3.45
N ARG A 83 -2.78 9.15 -3.92
CA ARG A 83 -2.98 10.38 -4.71
C ARG A 83 -3.29 10.11 -6.18
N ALA A 84 -2.81 9.01 -6.75
CA ALA A 84 -2.95 8.73 -8.18
C ALA A 84 -4.40 8.52 -8.61
N TRP A 85 -5.18 7.76 -7.84
CA TRP A 85 -6.57 7.47 -8.22
C TRP A 85 -7.47 8.71 -8.10
N MET A 86 -7.19 9.60 -7.13
CA MET A 86 -7.88 10.89 -6.99
C MET A 86 -7.57 11.88 -8.12
N GLN A 87 -6.56 11.62 -8.95
CA GLN A 87 -6.24 12.42 -10.14
C GLN A 87 -6.91 11.89 -11.41
N LEU A 88 -7.65 10.77 -11.33
CA LEU A 88 -8.42 10.24 -12.45
C LEU A 88 -9.62 11.14 -12.78
N ARG A 89 -10.29 10.84 -13.89
CA ARG A 89 -11.52 11.53 -14.28
C ARG A 89 -12.58 11.38 -13.18
N PRO A 90 -13.38 12.42 -12.88
CA PRO A 90 -14.35 12.38 -11.77
C PRO A 90 -15.30 11.18 -11.81
N GLU A 91 -15.72 10.75 -13.00
CA GLU A 91 -16.56 9.56 -13.14
C GLU A 91 -15.87 8.26 -12.69
N LEU A 92 -14.55 8.14 -12.88
CA LEU A 92 -13.79 6.98 -12.43
C LEU A 92 -13.52 7.04 -10.94
N VAL A 93 -13.26 8.23 -10.40
CA VAL A 93 -13.09 8.46 -8.97
C VAL A 93 -14.34 8.02 -8.21
N GLU A 94 -15.54 8.40 -8.69
CA GLU A 94 -16.81 7.98 -8.08
C GLU A 94 -16.98 6.45 -8.13
N ILE A 95 -16.66 5.80 -9.26
CA ILE A 95 -16.75 4.34 -9.37
C ILE A 95 -15.79 3.65 -8.39
N ILE A 96 -14.54 4.10 -8.31
CA ILE A 96 -13.54 3.56 -7.38
C ILE A 96 -14.00 3.75 -5.93
N TYR A 97 -14.53 4.92 -5.60
CA TYR A 97 -15.10 5.22 -4.29
C TYR A 97 -16.21 4.23 -3.92
N GLN A 98 -17.23 4.06 -4.79
CA GLN A 98 -18.32 3.13 -4.53
C GLN A 98 -17.84 1.68 -4.35
N LEU A 99 -16.93 1.21 -5.22
CA LEU A 99 -16.36 -0.14 -5.12
C LEU A 99 -15.60 -0.35 -3.81
N ARG A 100 -14.83 0.65 -3.37
CA ARG A 100 -14.10 0.60 -2.10
C ARG A 100 -15.04 0.60 -0.90
N GLN A 101 -16.14 1.36 -0.94
CA GLN A 101 -17.13 1.37 0.13
C GLN A 101 -17.90 0.04 0.21
N GLU A 102 -18.27 -0.54 -0.94
CA GLU A 102 -19.01 -1.81 -0.99
C GLU A 102 -18.17 -3.01 -0.53
N HIS A 103 -16.90 -3.04 -0.93
CA HIS A 103 -16.01 -4.17 -0.67
C HIS A 103 -14.93 -3.88 0.39
N MET A 104 -14.98 -2.73 1.06
CA MET A 104 -13.95 -2.29 2.01
C MET A 104 -12.53 -2.33 1.40
N GLY A 105 -12.41 -2.00 0.11
CA GLY A 105 -11.14 -2.02 -0.63
C GLY A 105 -10.49 -3.39 -0.81
N ALA A 106 -11.17 -4.50 -0.46
CA ALA A 106 -10.64 -5.85 -0.58
C ALA A 106 -11.70 -6.81 -1.11
N ILE A 107 -11.30 -7.70 -2.02
CA ILE A 107 -12.19 -8.67 -2.63
C ILE A 107 -11.55 -10.04 -2.67
N GLY A 108 -12.33 -11.08 -2.33
CA GLY A 108 -11.91 -12.48 -2.39
C GLY A 108 -11.84 -13.01 -3.81
N ASP A 109 -11.01 -14.04 -4.04
CA ASP A 109 -10.78 -14.62 -5.37
C ASP A 109 -12.03 -15.28 -5.98
N ASP A 110 -12.94 -15.76 -5.14
CA ASP A 110 -14.23 -16.33 -5.52
C ASP A 110 -15.24 -15.26 -5.97
N THR A 111 -15.19 -14.09 -5.34
CA THR A 111 -16.09 -12.97 -5.61
C THR A 111 -15.59 -12.10 -6.76
N PHE A 112 -14.27 -11.99 -6.94
CA PHE A 112 -13.64 -11.12 -7.92
C PHE A 112 -14.15 -11.29 -9.36
N PRO A 113 -14.38 -12.51 -9.90
CA PRO A 113 -14.88 -12.67 -11.26
C PRO A 113 -16.24 -12.01 -11.51
N HIS A 114 -17.12 -12.00 -10.51
CA HIS A 114 -18.45 -11.40 -10.61
C HIS A 114 -18.35 -9.87 -10.63
N VAL A 115 -17.60 -9.31 -9.67
CA VAL A 115 -17.37 -7.85 -9.61
C VAL A 115 -16.63 -7.36 -10.85
N LEU A 116 -15.64 -8.10 -11.35
CA LEU A 116 -14.97 -7.78 -12.61
C LEU A 116 -15.94 -7.70 -13.79
N ALA A 117 -16.94 -8.59 -13.86
CA ALA A 117 -17.94 -8.54 -14.91
C ALA A 117 -18.85 -7.31 -14.81
N GLU A 118 -19.22 -6.91 -13.59
CA GLU A 118 -20.02 -5.70 -13.33
C GLU A 118 -19.25 -4.42 -13.67
N VAL A 119 -17.97 -4.35 -13.29
CA VAL A 119 -17.09 -3.23 -13.64
C VAL A 119 -16.89 -3.17 -15.15
N ARG A 120 -16.70 -4.30 -15.85
CA ARG A 120 -16.62 -4.35 -17.33
C ARG A 120 -17.89 -3.86 -18.03
N ALA A 121 -19.05 -4.00 -17.40
CA ALA A 121 -20.32 -3.51 -17.96
C ALA A 121 -20.48 -1.99 -17.84
N THR A 122 -19.72 -1.34 -16.95
CA THR A 122 -19.89 0.07 -16.57
C THR A 122 -18.69 0.95 -16.92
N VAL A 123 -17.49 0.37 -16.97
CA VAL A 123 -16.22 1.04 -17.22
C VAL A 123 -15.66 0.64 -18.59
N PRO A 124 -15.20 1.59 -19.43
CA PRO A 124 -14.54 1.27 -20.69
C PRO A 124 -13.30 0.39 -20.48
N GLU A 125 -13.03 -0.52 -21.41
CA GLU A 125 -11.91 -1.48 -21.30
C GLU A 125 -10.55 -0.78 -21.09
N ALA A 126 -10.38 0.43 -21.64
CA ALA A 126 -9.16 1.23 -21.48
C ALA A 126 -8.93 1.74 -20.04
N ASP A 127 -10.00 1.91 -19.26
CA ASP A 127 -9.94 2.44 -17.89
C ASP A 127 -9.95 1.34 -16.82
N LEU A 128 -10.31 0.10 -17.20
CA LEU A 128 -10.39 -1.04 -16.28
C LEU A 128 -9.12 -1.25 -15.44
N PRO A 129 -7.89 -1.21 -16.01
CA PRO A 129 -6.70 -1.42 -15.19
C PRO A 129 -6.53 -0.37 -14.09
N ALA A 130 -6.87 0.89 -14.37
CA ALA A 130 -6.77 1.97 -13.40
C ALA A 130 -7.83 1.82 -12.29
N VAL A 131 -9.07 1.49 -12.65
CA VAL A 131 -10.16 1.28 -11.68
C VAL A 131 -9.88 0.08 -10.78
N LEU A 132 -9.50 -1.07 -11.34
CA LEU A 132 -9.23 -2.29 -10.57
C LEU A 132 -7.97 -2.19 -9.72
N GLY A 133 -6.93 -1.56 -10.25
CA GLY A 133 -5.70 -1.28 -9.50
C GLY A 133 -5.97 -0.38 -8.31
N ALA A 134 -6.71 0.71 -8.50
CA ALA A 134 -7.05 1.63 -7.42
C ALA A 134 -8.04 1.02 -6.41
N ALA A 135 -9.11 0.36 -6.87
CA ALA A 135 -10.15 -0.13 -5.98
C ALA A 135 -9.72 -1.36 -5.17
N PHE A 136 -8.89 -2.24 -5.75
CA PHE A 136 -8.61 -3.57 -5.18
C PHE A 136 -7.12 -3.97 -5.19
N GLY A 137 -6.23 -3.17 -5.76
CA GLY A 137 -4.83 -3.55 -5.95
C GLY A 137 -4.66 -4.77 -6.86
N ARG A 138 -5.56 -4.95 -7.84
CA ARG A 138 -5.58 -6.13 -8.73
C ARG A 138 -5.53 -5.75 -10.20
N ASN A 139 -4.88 -6.61 -10.98
CA ASN A 139 -4.92 -6.60 -12.43
C ASN A 139 -6.28 -7.13 -12.95
N PRO A 140 -6.66 -6.83 -14.20
CA PRO A 140 -7.88 -7.37 -14.81
C PRO A 140 -7.94 -8.90 -14.95
N ASP A 141 -6.81 -9.60 -14.79
CA ASP A 141 -6.74 -11.06 -14.72
C ASP A 141 -6.91 -11.61 -13.29
N GLY A 142 -7.08 -10.73 -12.30
CA GLY A 142 -7.28 -11.04 -10.88
C GLY A 142 -6.00 -11.23 -10.08
N THR A 143 -4.83 -11.15 -10.72
CA THR A 143 -3.54 -11.17 -10.01
C THR A 143 -3.36 -9.88 -9.20
N ALA A 144 -2.63 -9.96 -8.09
CA ALA A 144 -2.25 -8.77 -7.34
C ALA A 144 -1.35 -7.88 -8.21
N MET A 145 -1.57 -6.56 -8.16
CA MET A 145 -0.64 -5.62 -8.80
C MET A 145 0.71 -5.72 -8.13
N ASP A 146 1.75 -5.83 -8.95
CA ASP A 146 3.14 -6.01 -8.50
C ASP A 146 3.72 -4.65 -8.06
N HIS A 147 3.11 -4.05 -7.03
CA HIS A 147 3.74 -2.98 -6.29
C HIS A 147 4.75 -3.64 -5.35
N LEU A 148 5.99 -3.80 -5.85
CA LEU A 148 7.22 -4.23 -5.16
C LEU A 148 7.73 -5.64 -5.49
N GLN A 149 8.38 -5.74 -6.64
CA GLN A 149 9.67 -6.42 -6.69
C GLN A 149 10.78 -5.37 -6.70
N VAL A 150 11.38 -5.12 -5.53
CA VAL A 150 12.67 -4.44 -5.44
C VAL A 150 13.65 -5.28 -6.28
N PRO A 151 14.41 -4.69 -7.24
CA PRO A 151 15.40 -5.45 -7.97
C PRO A 151 16.41 -5.99 -6.95
N GLN A 152 16.53 -7.31 -6.85
CA GLN A 152 17.58 -7.93 -6.05
C GLN A 152 18.93 -7.39 -6.53
N PRO A 153 19.82 -6.93 -5.64
CA PRO A 153 21.18 -6.65 -6.03
C PRO A 153 21.78 -7.96 -6.54
N THR A 154 22.14 -7.99 -7.83
CA THR A 154 22.89 -9.10 -8.42
C THR A 154 24.15 -9.28 -7.60
N ASP A 155 24.23 -10.42 -6.91
CA ASP A 155 25.32 -10.78 -6.03
C ASP A 155 26.63 -10.67 -6.80
N GLY A 156 27.44 -9.69 -6.41
CA GLY A 156 28.74 -9.43 -7.00
C GLY A 156 29.62 -10.65 -6.81
N GLN A 157 29.96 -11.27 -7.93
CA GLN A 157 30.89 -12.37 -8.04
C GLN A 157 32.17 -12.09 -7.24
N ARG A 158 32.27 -12.68 -6.04
CA ARG A 158 33.53 -12.80 -5.30
C ARG A 158 34.47 -13.65 -6.15
N VAL A 159 35.34 -13.00 -6.92
CA VAL A 159 36.56 -13.63 -7.40
C VAL A 159 37.61 -13.47 -6.31
N ARG A 160 37.89 -14.60 -5.65
CA ARG A 160 39.09 -14.80 -4.84
C ARG A 160 40.34 -14.64 -5.72
N THR A 161 41.27 -13.79 -5.30
CA THR A 161 42.71 -14.10 -5.18
C THR A 161 43.39 -13.02 -4.37
#